data_AF-A0A814JLB6-F1
#
_entry.id   AF-A0A814JLB6-F1
#
_cell.length_a   1.000
_cell.length_b   1.000
_cell.length_c   1.000
_cell.angle_alpha   90.00
_cell.angle_beta   90.00
_cell.angle_gamma   90.00
#
_symmetry.space_group_name_H-M   'P 1'
#
loop_
_entity.id
_entity.type
_entity.pdbx_description
1 polymer ?
#
loop_
_entity_poly.entity_id
_entity_poly.type
_entity_poly.pdbx_seq_one_letter_code
_entity_poly.pdbx_strand_id
1 'polypeptide(L)'
;MFLRIFNRCASTATASRPTSFTFPQRLNRSPTAILESLNSCVQTDGGNPAYIFMDDPFLIPTSGHEKRQLALSKASGKKAARWIIDRYSYAFFHDVAAPSIPSYFPSYTFDEKEFIEPDETTLYKLMNWNKITKAYEIYKKCLENNVDISTTCKYALFDLLCIYNSENPMDTLPPEEDWYRRELNETNQSGLTKRTWKDNGLAEQMFEELKLSATSVEQKIRLYNSFASGLLKYNYAEKAMTILDEMRQNKISIDLTTYNYLLRSISSIKEL
;
A
#
# COMPACT_ATOMS: atom_id res chain seq x y z
N MET A 1 -49.99 18.83 48.40
CA MET A 1 -49.52 20.06 49.08
C MET A 1 -48.15 19.77 49.67
N PHE A 2 -47.07 20.24 49.04
CA PHE A 2 -45.76 20.57 49.64
C PHE A 2 -44.87 21.15 48.53
N LEU A 3 -44.97 22.47 48.33
CA LEU A 3 -44.04 23.25 47.51
C LEU A 3 -42.81 23.56 48.38
N ARG A 4 -41.65 22.99 48.06
CA ARG A 4 -40.37 23.42 48.66
C ARG A 4 -39.99 24.77 48.07
N ILE A 5 -40.16 25.81 48.87
CA ILE A 5 -39.73 27.18 48.59
C ILE A 5 -38.19 27.19 48.63
N PHE A 6 -37.55 27.39 47.49
CA PHE A 6 -36.12 27.69 47.43
C PHE A 6 -35.90 29.14 47.87
N ASN A 7 -35.42 29.35 49.09
CA ASN A 7 -34.90 30.64 49.54
C ASN A 7 -33.62 30.95 48.75
N ARG A 8 -33.70 31.86 47.77
CA ARG A 8 -32.50 32.50 47.21
C ARG A 8 -31.95 33.46 48.26
N CYS A 9 -30.88 33.04 48.94
CA CYS A 9 -30.04 33.94 49.71
C CYS A 9 -29.30 34.84 48.72
N ALA A 10 -29.75 36.09 48.57
CA ALA A 10 -29.01 37.11 47.85
C ALA A 10 -27.89 37.63 48.76
N SER A 11 -26.78 36.91 48.81
CA SER A 11 -25.52 37.48 49.29
C SER A 11 -25.00 38.44 48.23
N THR A 12 -25.15 39.73 48.47
CA THR A 12 -24.41 40.78 47.75
C THR A 12 -22.93 40.69 48.14
N ALA A 13 -22.24 39.68 47.61
CA ALA A 13 -20.79 39.72 47.52
C ALA A 13 -20.45 40.69 46.37
N THR A 14 -19.78 41.79 46.70
CA THR A 14 -19.06 42.63 45.74
C THR A 14 -17.92 41.80 45.14
N ALA A 15 -18.26 40.91 44.21
CA ALA A 15 -17.30 40.22 43.39
C ALA A 15 -16.76 41.22 42.38
N SER A 16 -15.47 41.54 42.48
CA SER A 16 -14.73 42.21 41.42
C SER A 16 -15.06 41.54 40.08
N ARG A 17 -15.57 42.30 39.12
CA ARG A 17 -15.75 41.81 37.74
C ARG A 17 -14.40 41.24 37.30
N PRO A 18 -14.27 39.96 36.91
CA PRO A 18 -13.04 39.48 36.30
C PRO A 18 -12.82 40.27 35.01
N THR A 19 -11.86 41.19 35.05
CA THR A 19 -11.41 41.99 33.93
C THR A 19 -10.53 41.13 33.04
N SER A 20 -11.16 40.31 32.21
CA SER A 20 -10.70 39.67 30.96
C SER A 20 -11.24 38.26 30.85
N PHE A 21 -12.02 38.03 29.80
CA PHE A 21 -12.48 36.70 29.40
C PHE A 21 -11.38 36.06 28.55
N THR A 22 -10.81 34.94 29.00
CA THR A 22 -9.81 34.18 28.23
C THR A 22 -10.49 33.14 27.37
N PHE A 23 -10.29 33.22 26.05
CA PHE A 23 -10.80 32.21 25.12
C PHE A 23 -10.02 30.90 25.26
N PRO A 24 -10.69 29.74 25.33
CA PRO A 24 -9.99 28.46 25.28
C PRO A 24 -9.36 28.25 23.89
N GLN A 25 -8.21 27.57 23.85
CA GLN A 25 -7.58 27.23 22.58
C GLN A 25 -8.36 26.12 21.86
N ARG A 26 -8.51 26.27 20.53
CA ARG A 26 -9.13 25.25 19.69
C ARG A 26 -8.24 24.01 19.64
N LEU A 27 -8.81 22.87 20.01
CA LEU A 27 -8.15 21.58 19.94
C LEU A 27 -8.35 20.98 18.55
N ASN A 28 -7.27 20.82 17.79
CA ASN A 28 -7.30 20.20 16.46
C ASN A 28 -7.38 18.68 16.64
N ARG A 29 -8.41 18.06 16.06
CA ARG A 29 -8.65 16.61 16.11
C ARG A 29 -8.57 16.03 14.70
N SER A 30 -8.19 14.75 14.59
CA SER A 30 -8.29 14.03 13.32
C SER A 30 -9.76 13.87 12.92
N PRO A 31 -10.08 13.69 11.63
CA PRO A 31 -11.45 13.45 11.17
C PRO A 31 -12.12 12.22 11.81
N THR A 32 -11.32 11.22 12.22
CA THR A 32 -11.77 9.95 12.81
C THR A 32 -11.67 9.89 14.33
N ALA A 33 -11.17 10.94 14.99
CA ALA A 33 -10.85 10.93 16.43
C ALA A 33 -12.03 10.49 17.32
N ILE A 34 -13.25 10.90 16.97
CA ILE A 34 -14.44 10.53 17.74
C ILE A 34 -14.71 9.03 17.59
N LEU A 35 -14.64 8.49 16.37
CA LEU A 35 -14.86 7.06 16.13
C LEU A 35 -13.81 6.20 16.84
N GLU A 36 -12.54 6.62 16.81
CA GLU A 36 -11.45 5.96 17.55
C GLU A 36 -11.69 5.98 19.06
N SER A 37 -12.11 7.14 19.60
CA SER A 37 -12.43 7.26 21.02
C SER A 37 -13.59 6.35 21.42
N LEU A 38 -14.67 6.31 20.63
CA LEU A 38 -15.82 5.44 20.89
C LEU A 38 -15.44 3.96 20.79
N ASN A 39 -14.65 3.58 19.79
CA ASN A 39 -14.14 2.21 19.65
C ASN A 39 -13.27 1.81 20.85
N SER A 40 -12.46 2.73 21.40
CA SER A 40 -11.66 2.46 22.59
C SER A 40 -12.48 2.30 23.88
N CYS A 41 -13.70 2.83 23.91
CA CYS A 41 -14.61 2.72 25.06
C CYS A 41 -15.37 1.38 25.08
N VAL A 42 -15.31 0.58 24.01
CA VAL A 42 -16.07 -0.67 23.85
C VAL A 42 -15.13 -1.86 23.82
N GLN A 43 -15.54 -2.98 24.42
CA GLN A 43 -14.82 -4.26 24.38
C GLN A 43 -15.41 -5.16 23.30
N THR A 44 -14.61 -6.10 22.80
CA THR A 44 -15.09 -7.12 21.85
C THR A 44 -16.07 -8.07 22.51
N ASP A 45 -17.19 -8.33 21.88
CA ASP A 45 -18.18 -9.30 22.33
C ASP A 45 -17.80 -10.72 21.91
N GLY A 46 -17.79 -11.65 22.86
CA GLY A 46 -17.50 -13.07 22.58
C GLY A 46 -18.73 -13.87 22.14
N GLY A 47 -19.93 -13.33 22.34
CA GLY A 47 -21.20 -14.06 22.16
C GLY A 47 -21.81 -13.94 20.76
N ASN A 48 -21.39 -12.94 19.97
CA ASN A 48 -21.98 -12.65 18.66
C ASN A 48 -21.00 -12.97 17.53
N PRO A 49 -21.50 -13.24 16.31
CA PRO A 49 -20.67 -13.33 15.12
C PRO A 49 -19.96 -11.99 14.84
N ALA A 50 -18.81 -12.05 14.17
CA ALA A 50 -18.13 -10.84 13.70
C ALA A 50 -19.03 -10.05 12.74
N TYR A 51 -18.97 -8.71 12.80
CA TYR A 51 -19.77 -7.76 12.00
C TYR A 51 -19.72 -7.98 10.47
N ILE A 52 -18.72 -8.72 9.98
CA ILE A 52 -18.61 -9.09 8.56
C ILE A 52 -19.79 -9.96 8.10
N PHE A 53 -20.33 -10.78 9.01
CA PHE A 53 -21.43 -11.71 8.76
C PHE A 53 -22.78 -11.07 9.10
N MET A 54 -23.83 -11.54 8.44
CA MET A 54 -25.19 -11.08 8.71
C MET A 54 -25.67 -11.67 10.04
N ASP A 55 -26.23 -10.82 10.90
CA ASP A 55 -26.78 -11.22 12.20
C ASP A 55 -28.21 -11.79 12.01
N ASP A 56 -28.27 -12.93 11.33
CA ASP A 56 -29.49 -13.69 11.07
C ASP A 56 -29.25 -15.18 11.38
N PRO A 57 -30.10 -15.84 12.19
CA PRO A 57 -29.86 -17.23 12.62
C PRO A 57 -29.63 -18.24 11.49
N PHE A 58 -30.15 -18.00 10.28
CA PHE A 58 -29.94 -18.87 9.13
C PHE A 58 -28.62 -18.58 8.40
N LEU A 59 -28.13 -17.33 8.44
CA LEU A 59 -26.95 -16.87 7.70
C LEU A 59 -25.68 -16.79 8.56
N ILE A 60 -25.79 -16.98 9.88
CA ILE A 60 -24.63 -16.99 10.79
C ILE A 60 -23.83 -18.28 10.57
N PRO A 61 -22.53 -18.18 10.24
CA PRO A 61 -21.72 -19.36 9.99
C PRO A 61 -21.43 -20.13 11.28
N THR A 62 -21.64 -21.44 11.22
CA THR A 62 -21.49 -22.36 12.34
C THR A 62 -20.08 -22.94 12.46
N SER A 63 -19.40 -23.12 11.33
CA SER A 63 -18.07 -23.72 11.25
C SER A 63 -17.01 -22.76 10.71
N GLY A 64 -15.73 -23.01 11.01
CA GLY A 64 -14.62 -22.24 10.44
C GLY A 64 -14.54 -22.32 8.91
N HIS A 65 -14.93 -23.47 8.33
CA HIS A 65 -15.01 -23.65 6.89
C HIS A 65 -16.09 -22.75 6.27
N GLU A 66 -17.27 -22.73 6.88
CA GLU A 66 -18.39 -21.90 6.43
C GLU A 66 -18.08 -20.41 6.56
N LYS A 67 -17.47 -19.98 7.68
CA LYS A 67 -16.96 -18.62 7.85
C LYS A 67 -16.09 -18.20 6.68
N ARG A 68 -15.15 -19.07 6.29
CA ARG A 68 -14.24 -18.84 5.16
C ARG A 68 -14.99 -18.79 3.83
N GLN A 69 -15.85 -19.77 3.57
CA GLN A 69 -16.59 -19.86 2.31
C GLN A 69 -17.49 -18.64 2.09
N LEU A 70 -18.22 -18.19 3.12
CA LEU A 70 -19.09 -17.03 3.04
C LEU A 70 -18.30 -15.73 2.85
N ALA A 71 -17.19 -15.54 3.59
CA ALA A 71 -16.33 -14.37 3.44
C ALA A 71 -15.72 -14.28 2.02
N LEU A 72 -15.21 -15.41 1.49
CA LEU A 72 -14.67 -15.47 0.12
C LEU A 72 -15.75 -15.28 -0.94
N SER A 73 -16.97 -15.79 -0.72
CA SER A 73 -18.10 -15.57 -1.62
C SER A 73 -18.52 -14.10 -1.67
N LYS A 74 -18.49 -13.40 -0.54
CA LYS A 74 -18.73 -11.95 -0.48
C LYS A 74 -17.63 -11.17 -1.20
N ALA A 75 -16.36 -11.56 -1.01
CA ALA A 75 -15.22 -10.94 -1.69
C ALA A 75 -15.27 -11.13 -3.21
N SER A 76 -15.62 -12.34 -3.69
CA SER A 76 -15.76 -12.63 -5.12
C SER A 76 -16.91 -11.84 -5.76
N GLY A 77 -18.04 -11.71 -5.06
CA GLY A 77 -19.15 -10.84 -5.49
C GLY A 77 -18.73 -9.38 -5.66
N LYS A 78 -17.94 -8.84 -4.72
CA LYS A 78 -17.38 -7.47 -4.84
C LYS A 78 -16.46 -7.34 -6.05
N LYS A 79 -15.59 -8.33 -6.29
CA LYS A 79 -14.68 -8.36 -7.46
C LYS A 79 -15.48 -8.41 -8.78
N ALA A 80 -16.52 -9.23 -8.84
CA ALA A 80 -17.41 -9.32 -10.01
C ALA A 80 -18.14 -7.99 -10.27
N ALA A 81 -18.66 -7.35 -9.23
CA ALA A 81 -19.26 -6.03 -9.35
C ALA A 81 -18.26 -4.97 -9.84
N ARG A 82 -17.02 -5.00 -9.33
CA ARG A 82 -15.92 -4.14 -9.80
C ARG A 82 -15.67 -4.32 -11.29
N TRP A 83 -15.53 -5.56 -11.72
CA TRP A 83 -15.32 -5.89 -13.12
C TRP A 83 -16.46 -5.39 -14.02
N ILE A 84 -17.72 -5.46 -13.56
CA ILE A 84 -18.88 -4.90 -14.28
C ILE A 84 -18.76 -3.37 -14.40
N ILE A 85 -18.39 -2.69 -13.31
CA ILE A 85 -18.19 -1.24 -13.30
C ILE A 85 -17.08 -0.83 -14.29
N ASP A 86 -15.97 -1.56 -14.30
CA ASP A 86 -14.86 -1.31 -15.23
C ASP A 86 -15.26 -1.60 -16.69
N ARG A 87 -15.97 -2.70 -16.92
CA ARG A 87 -16.39 -3.13 -18.27
C ARG A 87 -17.43 -2.20 -18.88
N TYR A 88 -18.37 -1.72 -18.07
CA TYR A 88 -19.48 -0.87 -18.49
C TYR A 88 -19.38 0.49 -17.81
N SER A 89 -18.19 1.11 -17.86
CA SER A 89 -17.90 2.41 -17.22
C SER A 89 -18.93 3.47 -17.57
N TYR A 90 -19.49 3.41 -18.78
CA TYR A 90 -20.50 4.34 -19.26
C TYR A 90 -21.82 4.36 -18.48
N ALA A 91 -22.16 3.25 -17.84
CA ALA A 91 -23.36 3.16 -17.01
C ALA A 91 -23.18 3.86 -15.64
N PHE A 92 -21.94 4.17 -15.25
CA PHE A 92 -21.59 4.64 -13.91
C PHE A 92 -21.01 6.07 -13.89
N PHE A 93 -21.31 6.89 -14.90
CA PHE A 93 -20.79 8.28 -14.98
C PHE A 93 -21.51 9.30 -14.09
N HIS A 94 -22.70 8.97 -13.57
CA HIS A 94 -23.49 9.95 -12.82
C HIS A 94 -22.95 10.15 -11.40
N ASP A 95 -22.30 11.30 -11.15
CA ASP A 95 -21.85 11.70 -9.82
C ASP A 95 -22.87 12.60 -9.13
N VAL A 96 -23.33 12.18 -7.95
CA VAL A 96 -24.24 12.93 -7.07
C VAL A 96 -23.50 13.42 -5.81
N ALA A 97 -22.33 12.87 -5.51
CA ALA A 97 -21.64 13.11 -4.25
C ALA A 97 -20.83 14.42 -4.28
N ALA A 98 -20.95 15.20 -3.20
CA ALA A 98 -20.11 16.37 -2.94
C ALA A 98 -19.47 16.22 -1.55
N PRO A 99 -18.16 15.93 -1.44
CA PRO A 99 -17.17 15.84 -2.51
C PRO A 99 -17.26 14.53 -3.31
N SER A 100 -16.76 14.57 -4.56
CA SER A 100 -16.64 13.38 -5.41
C SER A 100 -15.69 12.36 -4.76
N ILE A 101 -16.02 11.07 -4.88
CA ILE A 101 -15.28 9.97 -4.27
C ILE A 101 -14.66 9.11 -5.39
N PRO A 102 -13.38 9.34 -5.77
CA PRO A 102 -12.73 8.62 -6.88
C PRO A 102 -12.78 7.10 -6.75
N SER A 103 -12.76 6.59 -5.50
CA SER A 103 -12.82 5.16 -5.21
C SER A 103 -14.12 4.49 -5.64
N TYR A 104 -15.19 5.19 -5.99
CA TYR A 104 -16.43 4.55 -6.49
C TYR A 104 -16.54 4.51 -8.01
N PHE A 105 -15.67 5.23 -8.71
CA PHE A 105 -15.68 5.26 -10.17
C PHE A 105 -14.92 4.07 -10.77
N PRO A 106 -15.19 3.76 -12.05
CA PRO A 106 -14.40 2.77 -12.80
C PRO A 106 -12.91 3.06 -12.71
N SER A 107 -12.12 1.99 -12.61
CA SER A 107 -10.68 2.10 -12.73
C SER A 107 -10.32 2.60 -14.13
N TYR A 108 -9.32 3.48 -14.20
CA TYR A 108 -8.90 4.03 -15.47
C TYR A 108 -8.35 2.92 -16.37
N THR A 109 -8.93 2.79 -17.56
CA THR A 109 -8.40 1.93 -18.62
C THR A 109 -7.71 2.81 -19.64
N PHE A 110 -6.46 2.46 -19.98
CA PHE A 110 -5.67 3.23 -20.92
C PHE A 110 -6.15 2.97 -22.34
N ASP A 111 -6.39 4.03 -23.09
CA ASP A 111 -6.51 3.94 -24.54
C ASP A 111 -5.10 3.80 -25.14
N GLU A 112 -4.94 2.88 -26.09
CA GLU A 112 -3.65 2.68 -26.79
C GLU A 112 -3.11 3.96 -27.44
N LYS A 113 -4.01 4.90 -27.72
CA LYS A 113 -3.72 6.23 -28.28
C LYS A 113 -2.90 7.12 -27.34
N GLU A 114 -3.04 6.94 -26.03
CA GLU A 114 -2.28 7.71 -25.03
C GLU A 114 -0.79 7.32 -25.00
N PHE A 115 -0.44 6.19 -25.63
CA PHE A 115 0.93 5.67 -25.69
C PHE A 115 1.64 6.00 -27.00
N ILE A 116 1.04 6.84 -27.85
CA ILE A 116 1.63 7.23 -29.14
C ILE A 116 2.78 8.23 -28.90
N GLU A 117 2.62 9.16 -27.96
CA GLU A 117 3.66 10.12 -27.58
C GLU A 117 4.22 9.76 -26.20
N PRO A 118 5.39 9.10 -26.14
CA PRO A 118 5.95 8.64 -24.88
C PRO A 118 6.55 9.81 -24.10
N ASP A 119 5.91 10.17 -22.98
CA ASP A 119 6.29 11.32 -22.14
C ASP A 119 6.57 10.92 -20.69
N GLU A 120 7.41 11.68 -19.99
CA GLU A 120 7.75 11.45 -18.58
C GLU A 120 6.52 11.54 -17.67
N THR A 121 5.56 12.42 -17.98
CA THR A 121 4.34 12.52 -17.16
C THR A 121 3.48 11.26 -17.26
N THR A 122 3.48 10.58 -18.41
CA THR A 122 2.74 9.33 -18.60
C THR A 122 3.36 8.19 -17.79
N LEU A 123 4.70 8.14 -17.69
CA LEU A 123 5.42 7.22 -16.82
C LEU A 123 5.02 7.40 -15.35
N TYR A 124 5.01 8.64 -14.85
CA TYR A 124 4.59 8.91 -13.48
C TYR A 124 3.14 8.50 -13.20
N LYS A 125 2.22 8.75 -14.13
CA LYS A 125 0.82 8.30 -14.02
C LYS A 125 0.73 6.78 -13.89
N LEU A 126 1.46 6.04 -14.72
CA LEU A 126 1.50 4.57 -14.69
C LEU A 126 2.11 4.00 -13.41
N MET A 127 3.19 4.62 -12.93
CA MET A 127 3.82 4.25 -11.65
C MET A 127 2.84 4.46 -10.49
N ASN A 128 2.14 5.60 -10.45
CA ASN A 128 1.15 5.89 -9.41
C ASN A 128 -0.05 4.93 -9.43
N TRP A 129 -0.44 4.45 -10.61
CA TRP A 129 -1.49 3.42 -10.75
C TRP A 129 -0.97 1.99 -10.68
N ASN A 130 0.30 1.82 -10.30
CA ASN A 130 0.94 0.52 -10.12
C ASN A 130 0.93 -0.37 -11.38
N LYS A 131 0.92 0.20 -12.58
CA LYS A 131 1.04 -0.54 -13.85
C LYS A 131 2.48 -0.54 -14.34
N ILE A 132 3.32 -1.27 -13.62
CA ILE A 132 4.78 -1.27 -13.74
C ILE A 132 5.25 -1.87 -15.06
N THR A 133 4.62 -2.96 -15.51
CA THR A 133 4.93 -3.61 -16.81
C THR A 133 4.76 -2.65 -17.99
N LYS A 134 3.60 -1.97 -18.05
CA LYS A 134 3.33 -0.93 -19.04
C LYS A 134 4.24 0.29 -18.89
N ALA A 135 4.55 0.71 -17.66
CA ALA A 135 5.50 1.79 -17.44
C ALA A 135 6.87 1.46 -18.04
N TYR A 136 7.34 0.23 -17.90
CA TYR A 136 8.59 -0.22 -18.50
C TYR A 136 8.54 -0.26 -20.04
N GLU A 137 7.42 -0.67 -20.63
CA GLU A 137 7.22 -0.62 -22.08
C GLU A 137 7.31 0.81 -22.63
N ILE A 138 6.69 1.79 -21.95
CA ILE A 138 6.81 3.20 -22.34
C ILE A 138 8.23 3.72 -22.14
N TYR A 139 8.91 3.32 -21.06
CA TYR A 139 10.30 3.68 -20.84
C TYR A 139 11.18 3.23 -22.02
N LYS A 140 10.98 2.00 -22.53
CA LYS A 140 11.66 1.52 -23.74
C LYS A 140 11.34 2.38 -24.98
N LYS A 141 10.07 2.73 -25.18
CA LYS A 141 9.67 3.63 -26.28
C LYS A 141 10.28 5.03 -26.15
N CYS A 142 10.39 5.57 -24.93
CA CYS A 142 11.08 6.85 -24.70
C CYS A 142 12.55 6.77 -25.12
N LEU A 143 13.24 5.66 -24.80
CA LEU A 143 14.62 5.43 -25.23
C LEU A 143 14.74 5.34 -26.76
N GLU A 144 13.84 4.61 -27.42
CA GLU A 144 13.81 4.47 -28.89
C GLU A 144 13.60 5.82 -29.58
N ASN A 145 12.74 6.67 -29.03
CA ASN A 145 12.44 8.00 -29.56
C ASN A 145 13.42 9.10 -29.10
N ASN A 146 14.47 8.75 -28.35
CA ASN A 146 15.43 9.69 -27.75
C ASN A 146 14.79 10.81 -26.93
N VAL A 147 13.75 10.47 -26.16
CA VAL A 147 13.11 11.40 -25.21
C VAL A 147 13.95 11.44 -23.94
N ASP A 148 14.34 12.65 -23.52
CA ASP A 148 15.10 12.85 -22.29
C ASP A 148 14.22 12.58 -21.06
N ILE A 149 14.53 11.49 -20.35
CA ILE A 149 13.83 11.10 -19.11
C ILE A 149 14.67 11.50 -17.91
N SER A 150 14.06 12.17 -16.94
CA SER A 150 14.71 12.52 -15.67
C SER A 150 15.30 11.29 -14.96
N THR A 151 16.51 11.46 -14.43
CA THR A 151 17.18 10.41 -13.64
C THR A 151 16.32 9.96 -12.46
N THR A 152 15.63 10.90 -11.80
CA THR A 152 14.71 10.61 -10.69
C THR A 152 13.60 9.66 -11.10
N CYS A 153 13.01 9.84 -12.29
CA CYS A 153 11.97 8.98 -12.83
C CYS A 153 12.52 7.58 -13.12
N LYS A 154 13.71 7.47 -13.74
CA LYS A 154 14.35 6.17 -14.02
C LYS A 154 14.60 5.36 -12.75
N TYR A 155 15.14 5.99 -11.70
CA TYR A 155 15.37 5.33 -10.42
C TYR A 155 14.07 4.99 -9.68
N ALA A 156 13.03 5.83 -9.77
CA ALA A 156 11.72 5.51 -9.20
C ALA A 156 11.09 4.27 -9.86
N LEU A 157 11.16 4.16 -11.19
CA LEU A 157 10.71 2.97 -11.92
C LEU A 157 11.53 1.74 -11.53
N PHE A 158 12.85 1.88 -11.40
CA PHE A 158 13.75 0.81 -10.99
C PHE A 158 13.42 0.28 -9.58
N ASP A 159 13.20 1.18 -8.63
CA ASP A 159 12.84 0.83 -7.26
C ASP A 159 11.53 0.03 -7.25
N LEU A 160 10.52 0.45 -8.03
CA LEU A 160 9.26 -0.27 -8.15
C LEU A 160 9.46 -1.66 -8.79
N LEU A 161 10.27 -1.79 -9.82
CA LEU A 161 10.59 -3.08 -10.44
C LEU A 161 11.25 -4.05 -9.45
N CYS A 162 12.18 -3.56 -8.63
CA CYS A 162 12.82 -4.35 -7.57
C CYS A 162 11.84 -4.72 -6.46
N ILE A 163 10.97 -3.79 -6.05
CA ILE A 163 9.98 -4.01 -4.99
C ILE A 163 8.94 -5.05 -5.39
N TYR A 164 8.52 -5.07 -6.66
CA TYR A 164 7.42 -5.92 -7.14
C TYR A 164 7.87 -7.08 -8.04
N ASN A 165 9.18 -7.36 -8.15
CA ASN A 165 9.75 -8.44 -8.96
C ASN A 165 9.26 -8.40 -10.43
N SER A 166 9.26 -7.20 -11.02
CA SER A 166 8.81 -6.95 -12.41
C SER A 166 7.36 -7.38 -12.70
N GLU A 167 6.49 -7.41 -11.69
CA GLU A 167 5.05 -7.64 -11.83
C GLU A 167 4.25 -6.41 -11.38
N ASN A 168 3.01 -6.30 -11.84
CA ASN A 168 2.09 -5.31 -11.27
C ASN A 168 1.66 -5.84 -9.89
N PRO A 169 1.64 -5.02 -8.82
CA PRO A 169 1.08 -5.45 -7.56
C PRO A 169 -0.36 -5.91 -7.74
N MET A 170 -0.72 -6.89 -6.94
CA MET A 170 -2.08 -7.38 -6.85
C MET A 170 -3.00 -6.25 -6.39
N ASP A 171 -4.22 -6.23 -6.93
CA ASP A 171 -5.23 -5.28 -6.51
C ASP A 171 -5.48 -5.39 -5.01
N THR A 172 -5.81 -4.25 -4.37
CA THR A 172 -6.15 -4.20 -2.95
C THR A 172 -7.28 -5.18 -2.68
N LEU A 173 -6.99 -6.21 -1.87
CA LEU A 173 -7.97 -7.22 -1.55
C LEU A 173 -9.08 -6.64 -0.68
N PRO A 174 -10.33 -7.09 -0.85
CA PRO A 174 -11.37 -6.80 0.11
C PRO A 174 -10.93 -7.27 1.51
N PRO A 175 -11.29 -6.53 2.58
CA PRO A 175 -10.97 -6.93 3.95
C PRO A 175 -11.41 -8.37 4.27
N GLU A 176 -12.48 -8.85 3.63
CA GLU A 176 -12.99 -10.22 3.78
C GLU A 176 -12.05 -11.32 3.29
N GLU A 177 -11.11 -11.02 2.40
CA GLU A 177 -10.12 -11.95 1.85
C GLU A 177 -8.72 -11.72 2.41
N ASP A 178 -8.40 -10.48 2.77
CA ASP A 178 -7.04 -10.09 3.19
C ASP A 178 -6.58 -10.82 4.45
N TRP A 179 -7.45 -10.96 5.47
CA TRP A 179 -7.12 -11.71 6.68
C TRP A 179 -6.76 -13.18 6.38
N TYR A 180 -7.47 -13.79 5.42
CA TYR A 180 -7.25 -15.18 5.03
C TYR A 180 -5.95 -15.36 4.24
N ARG A 181 -5.64 -14.41 3.34
CA ARG A 181 -4.36 -14.43 2.62
C ARG A 181 -3.18 -14.30 3.57
N ARG A 182 -3.30 -13.46 4.60
CA ARG A 182 -2.26 -13.35 5.65
C ARG A 182 -2.09 -14.66 6.40
N GLU A 183 -3.18 -15.29 6.84
CA GLU A 183 -3.15 -16.60 7.50
C GLU A 183 -2.49 -17.69 6.62
N LEU A 184 -2.82 -17.72 5.32
CA LEU A 184 -2.17 -18.63 4.36
C LEU A 184 -0.67 -18.33 4.19
N ASN A 185 -0.28 -17.07 4.15
CA ASN A 185 1.12 -16.69 4.00
C ASN A 185 1.93 -17.01 5.28
N GLU A 186 1.33 -16.85 6.46
CA GLU A 186 1.95 -17.17 7.75
C GLU A 186 2.12 -18.68 7.96
N THR A 187 1.17 -19.48 7.48
CA THR A 187 1.23 -20.95 7.57
C THR A 187 2.17 -21.55 6.52
N ASN A 188 2.29 -20.95 5.34
CA ASN A 188 3.20 -21.36 4.28
C ASN A 188 4.65 -20.87 4.46
N GLN A 189 5.20 -20.91 5.68
CA GLN A 189 6.60 -20.57 5.94
C GLN A 189 7.61 -21.38 5.11
N SER A 190 7.23 -22.56 4.62
CA SER A 190 8.02 -23.36 3.66
C SER A 190 8.17 -22.70 2.28
N GLY A 191 7.28 -21.78 1.90
CA GLY A 191 7.40 -20.98 0.68
C GLY A 191 8.37 -19.81 0.81
N LEU A 192 8.72 -19.38 2.04
CA LEU A 192 9.67 -18.30 2.28
C LEU A 192 11.11 -18.66 1.90
N THR A 193 11.44 -19.93 1.68
CA THR A 193 12.78 -20.34 1.25
C THR A 193 12.88 -20.59 -0.25
N LYS A 194 11.73 -20.61 -0.96
CA LYS A 194 11.75 -20.79 -2.41
C LYS A 194 12.16 -19.49 -3.08
N ARG A 195 13.19 -19.58 -3.93
CA ARG A 195 13.59 -18.50 -4.84
C ARG A 195 12.42 -18.15 -5.77
N THR A 196 11.99 -16.89 -5.74
CA THR A 196 10.88 -16.37 -6.57
C THR A 196 11.32 -15.25 -7.52
N TRP A 197 12.53 -14.73 -7.37
CA TRP A 197 13.10 -13.73 -8.26
C TRP A 197 13.20 -14.22 -9.71
N LYS A 198 12.80 -13.37 -10.66
CA LYS A 198 12.86 -13.68 -12.09
C LYS A 198 14.24 -13.41 -12.67
N ASP A 199 14.95 -14.47 -13.06
CA ASP A 199 16.22 -14.33 -13.80
C ASP A 199 15.99 -13.59 -15.12
N ASN A 200 16.91 -12.69 -15.46
CA ASN A 200 16.86 -11.86 -16.66
C ASN A 200 15.54 -11.05 -16.80
N GLY A 201 14.92 -10.75 -15.65
CA GLY A 201 13.72 -9.92 -15.57
C GLY A 201 13.99 -8.46 -15.94
N LEU A 202 12.91 -7.67 -16.00
CA LEU A 202 12.97 -6.25 -16.36
C LEU A 202 13.88 -5.45 -15.40
N ALA A 203 13.85 -5.80 -14.11
CA ALA A 203 14.70 -5.21 -13.08
C ALA A 203 16.20 -5.41 -13.37
N GLU A 204 16.61 -6.60 -13.82
CA GLU A 204 18.04 -6.88 -14.10
C GLU A 204 18.52 -6.16 -15.36
N GLN A 205 17.68 -6.12 -16.40
CA GLN A 205 17.97 -5.36 -17.64
C GLN A 205 18.21 -3.88 -17.32
N MET A 206 17.29 -3.28 -16.54
CA MET A 206 17.45 -1.89 -16.12
C MET A 206 18.61 -1.67 -15.15
N PHE A 207 18.96 -2.66 -14.32
CA PHE A 207 20.12 -2.54 -13.44
C PHE A 207 21.40 -2.37 -14.24
N GLU A 208 21.62 -3.20 -15.28
CA GLU A 208 22.81 -3.10 -16.13
C GLU A 208 22.86 -1.78 -16.89
N GLU A 209 21.73 -1.33 -17.45
CA GLU A 209 21.62 -0.01 -18.11
C GLU A 209 21.96 1.15 -17.14
N LEU A 210 21.40 1.12 -15.92
CA LEU A 210 21.62 2.16 -14.92
C LEU A 210 23.03 2.09 -14.31
N LYS A 211 23.63 0.91 -14.22
CA LYS A 211 25.01 0.71 -13.73
C LYS A 211 26.02 1.41 -14.65
N LEU A 212 25.79 1.39 -15.96
CA LEU A 212 26.62 2.09 -16.95
C LEU A 212 26.43 3.61 -16.94
N SER A 213 25.20 4.09 -16.70
CA SER A 213 24.88 5.52 -16.72
C SER A 213 25.08 6.24 -15.36
N ALA A 214 25.18 5.50 -14.26
CA ALA A 214 25.31 6.05 -12.92
C ALA A 214 26.64 6.81 -12.73
N THR A 215 26.53 8.14 -12.64
CA THR A 215 27.69 9.04 -12.51
C THR A 215 27.91 9.47 -11.07
N SER A 216 26.84 9.75 -10.32
CA SER A 216 26.90 10.20 -8.93
C SER A 216 27.07 9.03 -7.95
N VAL A 217 27.73 9.28 -6.81
CA VAL A 217 27.84 8.31 -5.70
C VAL A 217 26.47 7.96 -5.14
N GLU A 218 25.57 8.95 -4.99
CA GLU A 218 24.22 8.76 -4.47
C GLU A 218 23.38 7.85 -5.38
N GLN A 219 23.53 8.02 -6.69
CA GLN A 219 22.89 7.18 -7.71
C GLN A 219 23.33 5.71 -7.59
N LYS A 220 24.63 5.48 -7.37
CA LYS A 220 25.18 4.13 -7.15
C LYS A 220 24.66 3.53 -5.85
N ILE A 221 24.64 4.30 -4.76
CA ILE A 221 24.10 3.82 -3.48
C ILE A 221 22.64 3.39 -3.63
N ARG A 222 21.79 4.23 -4.23
CA ARG A 222 20.38 3.90 -4.44
C ARG A 222 20.20 2.68 -5.34
N LEU A 223 20.91 2.62 -6.47
CA LEU A 223 20.83 1.53 -7.44
C LEU A 223 21.14 0.17 -6.80
N TYR A 224 22.29 0.07 -6.14
CA TYR A 224 22.75 -1.19 -5.55
C TYR A 224 21.90 -1.60 -4.35
N ASN A 225 21.49 -0.67 -3.48
CA ASN A 225 20.63 -0.99 -2.33
C ASN A 225 19.24 -1.46 -2.75
N SER A 226 18.61 -0.80 -3.72
CA SER A 226 17.31 -1.22 -4.24
C SER A 226 17.39 -2.60 -4.90
N PHE A 227 18.45 -2.87 -5.67
CA PHE A 227 18.64 -4.17 -6.31
C PHE A 227 18.89 -5.29 -5.30
N ALA A 228 19.83 -5.09 -4.37
CA ALA A 228 20.14 -6.06 -3.32
C ALA A 228 18.92 -6.33 -2.43
N SER A 229 18.18 -5.29 -2.04
CA SER A 229 16.94 -5.43 -1.27
C SER A 229 15.89 -6.25 -2.03
N GLY A 230 15.72 -6.03 -3.33
CA GLY A 230 14.83 -6.81 -4.18
C GLY A 230 15.23 -8.29 -4.24
N LEU A 231 16.50 -8.58 -4.53
CA LEU A 231 17.02 -9.95 -4.60
C LEU A 231 16.81 -10.70 -3.28
N LEU A 232 17.12 -10.07 -2.14
CA LEU A 232 16.94 -10.65 -0.81
C LEU A 232 15.46 -10.86 -0.47
N LYS A 233 14.58 -9.91 -0.82
CA LYS A 233 13.14 -10.02 -0.60
C LYS A 233 12.50 -11.21 -1.32
N TYR A 234 13.02 -11.55 -2.50
CA TYR A 234 12.51 -12.65 -3.34
C TYR A 234 13.41 -13.90 -3.31
N ASN A 235 14.21 -14.03 -2.25
CA ASN A 235 15.02 -15.20 -1.91
C ASN A 235 16.05 -15.61 -2.97
N TYR A 236 16.66 -14.65 -3.67
CA TYR A 236 17.80 -14.92 -4.52
C TYR A 236 19.12 -14.61 -3.79
N ALA A 237 19.42 -15.44 -2.78
CA ALA A 237 20.54 -15.25 -1.88
C ALA A 237 21.91 -15.22 -2.58
N GLU A 238 22.19 -16.17 -3.47
CA GLU A 238 23.47 -16.28 -4.20
C GLU A 238 23.81 -14.97 -4.94
N LYS A 239 22.89 -14.49 -5.77
CA LYS A 239 23.08 -13.26 -6.55
C LYS A 239 23.12 -12.04 -5.64
N ALA A 240 22.30 -11.98 -4.60
CA ALA A 240 22.36 -10.90 -3.62
C ALA A 240 23.75 -10.79 -2.97
N MET A 241 24.38 -11.92 -2.61
CA MET A 241 25.73 -11.93 -2.04
C MET A 241 26.77 -11.40 -3.03
N THR A 242 26.70 -11.79 -4.31
CA THR A 242 27.61 -11.24 -5.33
C THR A 242 27.50 -9.73 -5.44
N ILE A 243 26.28 -9.18 -5.42
CA ILE A 243 26.04 -7.73 -5.46
C ILE A 243 26.55 -7.04 -4.18
N LEU A 244 26.37 -7.65 -3.00
CA LEU A 244 26.88 -7.11 -1.75
C LEU A 244 28.42 -7.11 -1.70
N ASP A 245 29.06 -8.13 -2.27
CA ASP A 245 30.52 -8.16 -2.43
C ASP A 245 31.00 -7.08 -3.40
N GLU A 246 30.30 -6.85 -4.52
CA GLU A 246 30.57 -5.73 -5.42
C GLU A 246 30.43 -4.38 -4.71
N MET A 247 29.38 -4.20 -3.88
CA MET A 247 29.20 -2.98 -3.07
C MET A 247 30.38 -2.78 -2.12
N ARG A 248 30.82 -3.86 -1.45
CA ARG A 248 31.95 -3.82 -0.52
C ARG A 248 33.26 -3.45 -1.21
N GLN A 249 33.54 -4.05 -2.37
CA GLN A 249 34.73 -3.76 -3.18
C GLN A 249 34.74 -2.31 -3.67
N ASN A 250 33.57 -1.81 -4.11
CA ASN A 250 33.41 -0.44 -4.61
C ASN A 250 33.17 0.60 -3.51
N LYS A 251 33.24 0.21 -2.22
CA LYS A 251 32.98 1.07 -1.05
C LYS A 251 31.61 1.78 -1.08
N ILE A 252 30.59 1.11 -1.62
CA ILE A 252 29.21 1.58 -1.65
C ILE A 252 28.57 1.25 -0.29
N SER A 253 27.95 2.25 0.35
CA SER A 253 27.29 2.07 1.64
C SER A 253 26.02 1.23 1.50
N ILE A 254 25.78 0.34 2.46
CA ILE A 254 24.56 -0.47 2.55
C ILE A 254 23.55 0.25 3.46
N ASP A 255 22.31 0.33 3.02
CA ASP A 255 21.20 0.97 3.73
C ASP A 255 20.58 0.06 4.79
N LEU A 256 19.93 0.67 5.80
CA LEU A 256 19.24 -0.04 6.88
C LEU A 256 18.21 -1.06 6.35
N THR A 257 17.49 -0.71 5.29
CA THR A 257 16.50 -1.57 4.65
C THR A 257 17.15 -2.84 4.09
N THR A 258 18.24 -2.68 3.34
CA THR A 258 19.02 -3.78 2.77
C THR A 258 19.59 -4.68 3.87
N TYR A 259 20.12 -4.08 4.95
CA TYR A 259 20.58 -4.84 6.12
C TYR A 259 19.46 -5.64 6.80
N ASN A 260 18.27 -5.07 6.96
CA ASN A 260 17.13 -5.77 7.54
C ASN A 260 16.70 -6.97 6.67
N TYR A 261 16.69 -6.81 5.34
CA TYR A 261 16.44 -7.92 4.42
C TYR A 261 17.52 -8.99 4.50
N LEU A 262 18.78 -8.58 4.61
CA LEU A 262 19.91 -9.50 4.75
C LEU A 262 19.72 -10.36 6.00
N LEU A 263 19.47 -9.74 7.17
CA LEU A 263 19.22 -10.45 8.44
C LEU A 263 18.09 -11.47 8.33
N ARG A 264 17.00 -11.12 7.64
CA ARG A 264 15.86 -12.02 7.42
C ARG A 264 16.21 -13.21 6.52
N SER A 265 17.12 -13.02 5.57
CA SER A 265 17.53 -14.04 4.59
C SER A 265 18.71 -14.93 5.06
N ILE A 266 19.31 -14.67 6.22
CA ILE A 266 20.47 -15.42 6.73
C ILE A 266 20.22 -16.93 6.80
N SER A 267 19.01 -17.35 7.16
CA SER A 267 18.66 -18.78 7.21
C SER A 267 18.77 -19.46 5.85
N SER A 268 18.42 -18.75 4.77
CA SER A 268 18.56 -19.24 3.39
C SER A 268 19.98 -19.15 2.85
N ILE A 269 20.81 -18.26 3.42
CA ILE A 269 22.23 -18.11 3.02
C ILE A 269 23.09 -19.22 3.61
N LYS A 270 22.75 -19.77 4.79
CA LYS A 270 23.52 -20.84 5.45
C LYS A 270 23.50 -22.20 4.74
N GLU A 271 22.61 -22.40 3.79
CA GLU A 271 22.52 -23.65 3.00
C GLU A 271 23.43 -23.65 1.75
N LEU A 272 24.22 -22.59 1.55
CA LEU A 272 25.23 -22.43 0.49
C LEU A 272 26.66 -22.56 1.05
#